data_AF-A0A382Q5R1-F1
#
_entry.id   AF-A0A382Q5R1-F1
#
_cell.length_a   1.000
_cell.length_b   1.000
_cell.length_c   1.000
_cell.angle_alpha   90.00
_cell.angle_beta   90.00
_cell.angle_gamma   90.00
#
_symmetry.space_group_name_H-M   'P 1'
#
loop_
_entity.id
_entity.type
_entity.pdbx_description
1 polymer ?
#
loop_
_entity_poly.entity_id
_entity_poly.type
_entity_poly.pdbx_seq_one_letter_code
_entity_poly.pdbx_strand_id
1 'polypeptide(L)'
;MLFIMTSASLADSNVYITQSGAALDLDITIDGNANAVGASNDRTLLTGANLDVDIDLIGATNTITGDFIGTGESGSDDLKINQTGSTNTTALNVGSSASTDDVSIIENRVGSSGVTSYIIGSTATVQDVSVTVDVVGDDIDIALTENSSSSGSDKTTDIDIGTDSDDVDIIVTHTGAGAHKTKLLCTGACGTSDFTFSQTGANSTDVDLVVTNAAGSDVDITITD
;
A
#
# COMPACT_ATOMS: atom_id res chain seq x y z
N MET A 1 -6.00 -24.00 45.06
CA MET A 1 -4.91 -23.16 44.54
C MET A 1 -5.52 -22.17 43.58
N LEU A 2 -5.41 -20.87 43.86
CA LEU A 2 -5.87 -19.81 42.97
C LEU A 2 -4.71 -19.42 42.05
N PHE A 3 -4.82 -19.73 40.76
CA PHE A 3 -3.89 -19.23 39.74
C PHE A 3 -4.23 -17.76 39.48
N ILE A 4 -3.36 -16.84 39.91
CA ILE A 4 -3.39 -15.45 39.47
C ILE A 4 -2.68 -15.45 38.12
N MET A 5 -3.45 -15.47 37.03
CA MET A 5 -2.97 -15.11 35.70
C MET A 5 -2.74 -13.61 35.72
N THR A 6 -1.49 -13.17 35.87
CA THR A 6 -1.13 -11.78 35.56
C THR A 6 -1.32 -11.62 34.05
N SER A 7 -2.42 -11.00 33.63
CA SER A 7 -2.54 -10.52 32.27
C SER A 7 -1.42 -9.51 32.04
N ALA A 8 -0.43 -9.86 31.22
CA ALA A 8 0.53 -8.87 30.74
C ALA A 8 -0.27 -7.82 29.97
N SER A 9 -0.29 -6.57 30.43
CA SER A 9 -0.73 -5.46 29.58
C SER A 9 0.36 -5.29 28.53
N LEU A 10 0.05 -5.65 27.30
CA LEU A 10 0.95 -5.33 26.20
C LEU A 10 0.90 -3.81 25.98
N ALA A 11 2.05 -3.19 25.75
CA ALA A 11 2.13 -1.76 25.55
C ALA A 11 1.76 -1.42 24.10
N ASP A 12 0.95 -0.37 23.94
CA ASP A 12 0.63 0.22 22.65
C ASP A 12 1.61 1.37 22.38
N SER A 13 2.14 1.45 21.16
CA SER A 13 3.15 2.42 20.77
C SER A 13 2.73 3.16 19.51
N ASN A 14 2.73 4.50 19.59
CA ASN A 14 2.28 5.37 18.51
C ASN A 14 3.37 6.35 18.10
N VAL A 15 3.55 6.55 16.78
CA VAL A 15 4.40 7.58 16.19
C VAL A 15 3.54 8.56 15.39
N TYR A 16 3.82 9.85 15.57
CA TYR A 16 3.17 10.94 14.84
C TYR A 16 4.24 11.86 14.28
N ILE A 17 4.37 11.95 12.95
CA ILE A 17 5.49 12.65 12.32
C ILE A 17 5.06 13.61 11.21
N THR A 18 5.34 14.89 11.41
CA THR A 18 5.29 15.89 10.35
C THR A 18 6.70 16.32 10.03
N GLN A 19 7.20 15.90 8.87
CA GLN A 19 8.54 16.19 8.42
C GLN A 19 8.46 16.86 7.04
N SER A 20 9.32 17.87 6.86
CA SER A 20 9.51 18.54 5.58
C SER A 20 10.98 18.78 5.31
N GLY A 21 11.49 18.41 4.14
CA GLY A 21 12.87 18.65 3.74
C GLY A 21 13.41 17.54 2.84
N ALA A 22 14.47 17.86 2.08
CA ALA A 22 15.10 16.91 1.18
C ALA A 22 16.06 15.96 1.92
N ALA A 23 16.29 14.78 1.35
CA ALA A 23 17.20 13.76 1.88
C ALA A 23 16.89 13.37 3.33
N LEU A 24 15.61 13.19 3.64
CA LEU A 24 15.23 12.55 4.90
C LEU A 24 15.70 11.10 4.87
N ASP A 25 16.31 10.67 5.97
CA ASP A 25 16.60 9.28 6.28
C ASP A 25 15.88 8.99 7.59
N LEU A 26 14.81 8.18 7.51
CA LEU A 26 13.90 7.91 8.63
C LEU A 26 13.62 6.42 8.76
N ASP A 27 14.13 5.84 9.84
CA ASP A 27 13.78 4.50 10.29
C ASP A 27 12.80 4.56 11.47
N ILE A 28 11.68 3.83 11.37
CA ILE A 28 10.74 3.62 12.47
C ILE A 28 10.60 2.12 12.69
N THR A 29 10.98 1.64 13.88
CA THR A 29 10.67 0.27 14.31
C THR A 29 9.80 0.31 15.56
N ILE A 30 8.65 -0.35 15.51
CA ILE A 30 7.75 -0.50 16.65
C ILE A 30 7.48 -1.99 16.90
N ASP A 31 7.94 -2.48 18.06
CA ASP A 31 7.68 -3.83 18.56
C ASP A 31 6.78 -3.74 19.79
N GLY A 32 5.49 -4.03 19.58
CA GLY A 32 4.41 -3.79 20.53
C GLY A 32 3.14 -4.51 20.07
N ASN A 33 2.08 -4.55 20.88
CA ASN A 33 0.89 -5.32 20.49
C ASN A 33 -0.04 -4.57 19.55
N ALA A 34 -0.29 -3.29 19.81
CA ALA A 34 -1.00 -2.39 18.92
C ALA A 34 -0.07 -1.24 18.54
N ASN A 35 0.49 -1.30 17.34
CA ASN A 35 1.44 -0.33 16.83
C ASN A 35 0.76 0.61 15.85
N ALA A 36 1.01 1.91 15.98
CA ALA A 36 0.47 2.89 15.05
C ALA A 36 1.52 3.90 14.57
N VAL A 37 1.54 4.18 13.28
CA VAL A 37 2.19 5.36 12.68
C VAL A 37 1.09 6.18 12.04
N GLY A 38 0.67 7.25 12.70
CA GLY A 38 -0.49 8.02 12.28
C GLY A 38 -1.57 8.11 13.36
N ALA A 39 -2.81 8.29 12.94
CA ALA A 39 -3.75 9.27 13.48
C ALA A 39 -4.02 9.36 15.00
N SER A 40 -4.16 10.62 15.45
CA SER A 40 -5.46 11.16 15.81
C SER A 40 -5.61 12.43 14.98
N ASN A 41 -6.54 12.39 14.00
CA ASN A 41 -6.76 13.31 12.88
C ASN A 41 -5.58 13.54 11.91
N ASP A 42 -4.74 12.50 11.80
CA ASP A 42 -3.73 12.17 10.79
C ASP A 42 -2.46 13.04 10.75
N ARG A 43 -1.37 12.56 11.37
CA ARG A 43 -0.15 13.34 11.60
C ARG A 43 1.07 12.82 10.89
N THR A 44 0.97 11.73 10.13
CA THR A 44 2.06 11.30 9.26
C THR A 44 1.99 12.16 8.00
N LEU A 45 2.89 13.13 7.91
CA LEU A 45 3.09 13.95 6.72
C LEU A 45 4.58 13.98 6.46
N LEU A 46 5.01 13.25 5.43
CA LEU A 46 6.40 13.20 5.00
C LEU A 46 6.48 13.91 3.65
N THR A 47 7.22 15.02 3.59
CA THR A 47 7.33 15.80 2.36
C THR A 47 8.75 16.26 2.05
N GLY A 48 9.16 16.14 0.80
CA GLY A 48 10.47 16.61 0.35
C GLY A 48 11.01 15.79 -0.80
N ALA A 49 12.22 16.13 -1.22
CA ALA A 49 12.90 15.40 -2.28
C ALA A 49 13.75 14.25 -1.71
N ASN A 50 13.83 13.13 -2.42
CA ASN A 50 14.73 12.03 -2.15
C ASN A 50 14.57 11.53 -0.69
N LEU A 51 13.33 11.21 -0.31
CA LEU A 51 13.06 10.67 1.02
C LEU A 51 13.48 9.20 1.03
N ASP A 52 14.04 8.74 2.13
CA ASP A 52 14.34 7.33 2.40
C ASP A 52 13.68 7.01 3.74
N VAL A 53 12.54 6.31 3.67
CA VAL A 53 11.69 6.04 4.83
C VAL A 53 11.47 4.55 4.94
N ASP A 54 11.84 3.98 6.08
CA ASP A 54 11.59 2.58 6.43
C ASP A 54 10.75 2.49 7.71
N ILE A 55 9.67 1.71 7.66
CA ILE A 55 8.71 1.55 8.75
C ILE A 55 8.47 0.06 8.99
N ASP A 56 8.99 -0.43 10.11
CA ASP A 56 8.81 -1.79 10.61
C ASP A 56 7.81 -1.82 11.78
N LEU A 57 6.65 -2.46 11.58
CA LEU A 57 5.64 -2.67 12.62
C LEU A 57 5.49 -4.17 12.91
N ILE A 58 5.88 -4.57 14.12
CA ILE A 58 5.84 -5.96 14.58
C ILE A 58 4.91 -6.04 15.79
N GLY A 59 3.75 -6.67 15.61
CA GLY A 59 2.70 -6.65 16.61
C GLY A 59 1.45 -7.40 16.19
N ALA A 60 0.51 -7.63 17.12
CA ALA A 60 -0.74 -8.31 16.75
C ALA A 60 -1.61 -7.43 15.84
N THR A 61 -1.60 -6.12 16.07
CA THR A 61 -2.32 -5.12 15.30
C THR A 61 -1.37 -3.99 14.90
N ASN A 62 -1.23 -3.74 13.61
CA ASN A 62 -0.40 -2.66 13.08
C ASN A 62 -1.25 -1.72 12.22
N THR A 63 -1.02 -0.42 12.35
CA THR A 63 -1.75 0.58 11.58
C THR A 63 -0.80 1.68 11.10
N ILE A 64 -0.85 1.99 9.81
CA ILE A 64 -0.21 3.17 9.22
C ILE A 64 -1.25 4.02 8.50
N THR A 65 -1.29 5.30 8.82
CA THR A 65 -2.13 6.29 8.14
C THR A 65 -1.34 7.56 7.89
N GLY A 66 -1.59 8.25 6.78
CA GLY A 66 -0.87 9.48 6.49
C GLY A 66 -0.85 9.96 5.05
N ASP A 67 -0.07 11.02 4.87
CA ASP A 67 0.27 11.63 3.60
C ASP A 67 1.78 11.47 3.32
N PHE A 68 2.09 10.98 2.12
CA PHE A 68 3.44 10.94 1.57
C PHE A 68 3.51 11.84 0.33
N ILE A 69 4.42 12.82 0.35
CA ILE A 69 4.56 13.79 -0.73
C ILE A 69 6.05 13.92 -1.07
N GLY A 70 6.55 12.93 -1.78
CA GLY A 70 7.93 12.86 -2.24
C GLY A 70 8.12 13.48 -3.63
N THR A 71 9.35 13.90 -3.92
CA THR A 71 9.91 13.88 -5.28
C THR A 71 11.14 13.00 -5.24
N GLY A 72 11.03 11.76 -5.70
CA GLY A 72 12.08 10.76 -5.59
C GLY A 72 13.19 10.93 -6.62
N GLU A 73 14.24 10.13 -6.47
CA GLU A 73 15.20 9.87 -7.55
C GLU A 73 14.75 8.60 -8.27
N SER A 74 14.67 8.63 -9.60
CA SER A 74 14.26 7.47 -10.39
C SER A 74 15.08 6.22 -10.02
N GLY A 75 14.38 5.16 -9.57
CA GLY A 75 14.98 3.90 -9.14
C GLY A 75 15.44 3.85 -7.68
N SER A 76 15.13 4.85 -6.86
CA SER A 76 15.20 4.75 -5.40
C SER A 76 13.90 4.20 -4.85
N ASP A 77 13.98 3.54 -3.69
CA ASP A 77 12.82 3.23 -2.89
C ASP A 77 12.62 4.42 -1.93
N ASP A 78 11.48 5.11 -1.97
CA ASP A 78 11.26 6.29 -1.12
C ASP A 78 10.51 5.95 0.18
N LEU A 79 9.68 4.92 0.13
CA LEU A 79 8.91 4.44 1.28
C LEU A 79 8.84 2.92 1.30
N LYS A 80 9.34 2.34 2.39
CA LYS A 80 9.23 0.92 2.73
C LYS A 80 8.39 0.75 3.97
N ILE A 81 7.45 -0.18 3.90
CA ILE A 81 6.56 -0.53 5.00
C ILE A 81 6.60 -2.03 5.19
N ASN A 82 7.04 -2.49 6.36
CA ASN A 82 6.98 -3.89 6.74
C ASN A 82 6.02 -4.06 7.92
N GLN A 83 4.98 -4.87 7.73
CA GLN A 83 3.98 -5.13 8.76
C GLN A 83 3.89 -6.63 9.03
N THR A 84 4.16 -7.05 10.26
CA THR A 84 3.98 -8.44 10.69
C THR A 84 2.99 -8.48 11.85
N GLY A 85 1.84 -9.11 11.63
CA GLY A 85 0.76 -9.13 12.61
C GLY A 85 -0.51 -9.83 12.17
N SER A 86 -1.39 -10.15 13.11
CA SER A 86 -2.69 -10.78 12.84
C SER A 86 -3.73 -9.84 12.25
N THR A 87 -3.48 -8.53 12.29
CA THR A 87 -4.29 -7.49 11.65
C THR A 87 -3.35 -6.37 11.27
N ASN A 88 -3.33 -5.98 10.00
CA ASN A 88 -2.47 -4.90 9.53
C ASN A 88 -3.30 -3.96 8.65
N THR A 89 -3.16 -2.66 8.85
CA THR A 89 -3.91 -1.66 8.10
C THR A 89 -2.95 -0.62 7.56
N THR A 90 -2.97 -0.41 6.25
CA THR A 90 -2.25 0.66 5.56
C THR A 90 -3.26 1.54 4.86
N ALA A 91 -3.22 2.85 5.13
CA ALA A 91 -4.06 3.83 4.46
C ALA A 91 -3.27 5.11 4.19
N LEU A 92 -2.71 5.23 3.00
CA LEU A 92 -1.81 6.32 2.63
C LEU A 92 -2.33 7.13 1.44
N ASN A 93 -2.24 8.46 1.56
CA ASN A 93 -2.43 9.34 0.42
C ASN A 93 -1.06 9.76 -0.12
N VAL A 94 -0.88 9.69 -1.43
CA VAL A 94 0.38 10.04 -2.10
C VAL A 94 0.13 11.24 -3.01
N GLY A 95 0.90 12.31 -2.83
CA GLY A 95 0.72 13.54 -3.62
C GLY A 95 -0.66 14.19 -3.46
N SER A 96 -1.29 14.04 -2.28
CA SER A 96 -2.65 14.52 -2.04
C SER A 96 -2.77 16.05 -2.13
N SER A 97 -1.74 16.79 -1.72
CA SER A 97 -1.78 18.26 -1.60
C SER A 97 -0.64 19.02 -2.29
N ALA A 98 0.34 18.31 -2.87
CA ALA A 98 1.44 18.88 -3.63
C ALA A 98 1.94 17.87 -4.67
N SER A 99 2.72 18.36 -5.64
CA SER A 99 3.21 17.53 -6.74
C SER A 99 4.14 16.43 -6.24
N THR A 100 3.98 15.24 -6.79
CA THR A 100 4.83 14.08 -6.53
C THR A 100 5.33 13.50 -7.85
N ASP A 101 6.61 13.12 -7.87
CA ASP A 101 7.30 12.63 -9.05
C ASP A 101 8.33 11.57 -8.65
N ASP A 102 8.56 10.59 -9.52
CA ASP A 102 9.49 9.47 -9.34
C ASP A 102 9.45 8.80 -7.96
N VAL A 103 8.26 8.62 -7.36
CA VAL A 103 8.13 7.98 -6.04
C VAL A 103 7.92 6.47 -6.15
N SER A 104 8.72 5.70 -5.41
CA SER A 104 8.54 4.24 -5.27
C SER A 104 8.12 3.87 -3.85
N ILE A 105 7.02 3.11 -3.75
CA ILE A 105 6.48 2.60 -2.49
C ILE A 105 6.52 1.08 -2.52
N ILE A 106 7.04 0.48 -1.45
CA ILE A 106 7.07 -0.96 -1.23
C ILE A 106 6.40 -1.26 0.10
N GLU A 107 5.40 -2.14 0.08
CA GLU A 107 4.75 -2.67 1.27
C GLU A 107 4.92 -4.19 1.32
N ASN A 108 5.50 -4.68 2.41
CA ASN A 108 5.58 -6.10 2.73
C ASN A 108 4.69 -6.39 3.93
N ARG A 109 3.68 -7.22 3.75
CA ARG A 109 2.75 -7.59 4.80
C ARG A 109 2.74 -9.09 5.05
N VAL A 110 2.85 -9.47 6.33
CA VAL A 110 2.71 -10.85 6.79
C VAL A 110 1.62 -10.94 7.86
N GLY A 111 0.66 -11.82 7.60
CA GLY A 111 -0.42 -12.20 8.49
C GLY A 111 -1.81 -11.85 7.97
N SER A 112 -2.83 -12.32 8.70
CA SER A 112 -4.21 -12.36 8.22
C SER A 112 -4.97 -11.03 8.41
N SER A 113 -6.15 -10.92 7.80
CA SER A 113 -7.12 -9.82 7.95
C SER A 113 -6.49 -8.44 7.79
N GLY A 114 -5.87 -8.24 6.62
CA GLY A 114 -5.12 -7.02 6.30
C GLY A 114 -5.81 -6.17 5.25
N VAL A 115 -5.84 -4.86 5.49
CA VAL A 115 -6.42 -3.87 4.57
C VAL A 115 -5.34 -2.90 4.12
N THR A 116 -5.09 -2.83 2.83
CA THR A 116 -4.16 -1.87 2.22
C THR A 116 -4.93 -0.91 1.33
N SER A 117 -4.74 0.39 1.54
CA SER A 117 -5.33 1.43 0.71
C SER A 117 -4.32 2.52 0.35
N TYR A 118 -4.17 2.76 -0.95
CA TYR A 118 -3.39 3.86 -1.50
C TYR A 118 -4.28 4.77 -2.32
N ILE A 119 -4.23 6.08 -2.05
CA ILE A 119 -4.87 7.12 -2.86
C ILE A 119 -3.79 8.04 -3.38
N ILE A 120 -3.44 7.87 -4.65
CA ILE A 120 -2.38 8.61 -5.32
C ILE A 120 -3.03 9.68 -6.20
N GLY A 121 -2.65 10.95 -6.02
CA GLY A 121 -3.04 12.04 -6.92
C GLY A 121 -4.49 12.52 -6.81
N SER A 122 -5.01 12.67 -5.57
CA SER A 122 -6.39 13.14 -5.37
C SER A 122 -6.63 14.59 -5.82
N THR A 123 -5.67 15.51 -5.60
CA THR A 123 -5.84 16.95 -5.95
C THR A 123 -4.67 17.60 -6.68
N ALA A 124 -3.44 17.12 -6.49
CA ALA A 124 -2.24 17.69 -7.09
C ALA A 124 -1.75 16.85 -8.28
N THR A 125 -0.87 17.44 -9.09
CA THR A 125 -0.24 16.76 -10.23
C THR A 125 0.69 15.68 -9.71
N VAL A 126 0.29 14.43 -9.82
CA VAL A 126 1.18 13.28 -9.67
C VAL A 126 1.68 12.89 -11.04
N GLN A 127 2.97 12.62 -11.10
CA GLN A 127 3.67 12.23 -12.32
C GLN A 127 3.86 10.72 -12.30
N ASP A 128 4.99 10.27 -11.74
CA ASP A 128 5.36 8.87 -11.73
C ASP A 128 5.38 8.36 -10.29
N VAL A 129 4.46 7.45 -10.00
CA VAL A 129 4.40 6.73 -8.74
C VAL A 129 4.29 5.25 -9.05
N SER A 130 5.15 4.45 -8.44
CA SER A 130 5.05 3.00 -8.46
C SER A 130 4.72 2.48 -7.07
N VAL A 131 3.82 1.50 -7.01
CA VAL A 131 3.46 0.83 -5.77
C VAL A 131 3.63 -0.67 -5.96
N THR A 132 4.42 -1.27 -5.09
CA THR A 132 4.58 -2.71 -4.97
C THR A 132 4.01 -3.15 -3.62
N VAL A 133 3.09 -4.10 -3.63
CA VAL A 133 2.49 -4.66 -2.42
C VAL A 133 2.67 -6.18 -2.42
N ASP A 134 3.51 -6.65 -1.51
CA ASP A 134 3.79 -8.07 -1.30
C ASP A 134 3.08 -8.53 -0.03
N VAL A 135 2.16 -9.49 -0.18
CA VAL A 135 1.35 -9.98 0.93
C VAL A 135 1.45 -11.48 1.09
N VAL A 136 1.67 -11.92 2.32
CA VAL A 136 1.50 -13.32 2.72
C VAL A 136 0.53 -13.42 3.89
N GLY A 137 -0.60 -14.11 3.72
CA GLY A 137 -1.61 -14.28 4.77
C GLY A 137 -3.00 -14.52 4.20
N ASP A 138 -4.02 -14.28 5.04
CA ASP A 138 -5.41 -14.61 4.72
C ASP A 138 -6.30 -13.36 4.84
N ASP A 139 -7.52 -13.39 4.31
CA ASP A 139 -8.46 -12.25 4.28
C ASP A 139 -7.77 -10.95 3.84
N ILE A 140 -7.47 -10.87 2.54
CA ILE A 140 -6.63 -9.80 1.97
C ILE A 140 -7.51 -8.82 1.19
N ASP A 141 -7.53 -7.57 1.65
CA ASP A 141 -8.18 -6.47 0.94
C ASP A 141 -7.14 -5.45 0.49
N ILE A 142 -7.07 -5.18 -0.81
CA ILE A 142 -6.18 -4.14 -1.37
C ILE A 142 -6.97 -3.23 -2.30
N ALA A 143 -6.97 -1.94 -2.00
CA ALA A 143 -7.59 -0.91 -2.81
C ALA A 143 -6.57 0.16 -3.20
N LEU A 144 -6.18 0.21 -4.47
CA LEU A 144 -5.28 1.23 -4.99
C LEU A 144 -6.02 2.12 -5.99
N THR A 145 -5.99 3.43 -5.74
CA THR A 145 -6.49 4.44 -6.68
C THR A 145 -5.35 5.35 -7.09
N GLU A 146 -5.05 5.42 -8.37
CA GLU A 146 -4.04 6.32 -8.93
C GLU A 146 -4.68 7.28 -9.93
N ASN A 147 -4.61 8.58 -9.64
CA ASN A 147 -5.07 9.64 -10.52
C ASN A 147 -3.89 10.52 -10.94
N SER A 148 -3.06 9.97 -11.82
CA SER A 148 -1.85 10.65 -12.26
C SER A 148 -2.05 11.45 -13.56
N SER A 149 -1.50 12.66 -13.59
CA SER A 149 -1.52 13.56 -14.74
C SER A 149 -0.38 13.32 -15.76
N SER A 150 0.63 12.51 -15.42
CA SER A 150 1.74 12.21 -16.35
C SER A 150 1.23 11.45 -17.58
N SER A 151 1.78 11.80 -18.75
CA SER A 151 1.47 11.19 -20.04
C SER A 151 2.68 10.54 -20.72
N GLY A 152 3.82 10.45 -20.02
CA GLY A 152 5.11 10.09 -20.62
C GLY A 152 5.75 8.79 -20.12
N SER A 153 5.37 8.35 -18.92
CA SER A 153 6.05 7.28 -18.19
C SER A 153 5.10 6.18 -17.79
N ASP A 154 5.65 4.98 -17.63
CA ASP A 154 4.92 3.80 -17.17
C ASP A 154 4.67 3.93 -15.67
N LYS A 155 3.40 3.97 -15.28
CA LYS A 155 2.96 3.92 -13.88
C LYS A 155 2.70 2.47 -13.56
N THR A 156 3.34 1.95 -12.53
CA THR A 156 3.31 0.52 -12.23
C THR A 156 2.72 0.26 -10.87
N THR A 157 1.64 -0.51 -10.87
CA THR A 157 1.09 -1.15 -9.67
C THR A 157 1.41 -2.64 -9.78
N ASP A 158 2.20 -3.15 -8.85
CA ASP A 158 2.57 -4.57 -8.77
C ASP A 158 2.08 -5.14 -7.44
N ILE A 159 1.32 -6.23 -7.51
CA ILE A 159 0.73 -6.86 -6.33
C ILE A 159 1.04 -8.36 -6.38
N ASP A 160 1.82 -8.82 -5.41
CA ASP A 160 2.18 -10.23 -5.25
C ASP A 160 1.53 -10.78 -3.98
N ILE A 161 0.72 -11.83 -4.13
CA ILE A 161 -0.06 -12.43 -3.04
C ILE A 161 0.26 -13.92 -2.91
N GLY A 162 0.64 -14.32 -1.70
CA GLY A 162 0.68 -15.71 -1.24
C GLY A 162 -0.36 -15.93 -0.15
N THR A 163 -1.47 -16.59 -0.48
CA THR A 163 -2.64 -16.68 0.41
C THR A 163 -3.10 -18.13 0.62
N ASP A 164 -3.67 -18.44 1.79
CA ASP A 164 -4.48 -19.64 1.97
C ASP A 164 -5.99 -19.36 2.13
N SER A 165 -6.39 -18.10 1.94
CA SER A 165 -7.76 -17.59 1.98
C SER A 165 -8.55 -17.83 0.68
N ASP A 166 -9.80 -18.23 0.81
CA ASP A 166 -10.79 -18.18 -0.29
C ASP A 166 -11.50 -16.80 -0.35
N ASP A 167 -10.91 -15.76 0.24
CA ASP A 167 -11.45 -14.40 0.28
C ASP A 167 -10.29 -13.42 0.11
N VAL A 168 -10.20 -12.86 -1.10
CA VAL A 168 -9.17 -11.89 -1.51
C VAL A 168 -9.85 -10.87 -2.40
N ASP A 169 -9.89 -9.62 -1.97
CA ASP A 169 -10.58 -8.55 -2.68
C ASP A 169 -9.57 -7.50 -3.14
N ILE A 170 -9.37 -7.40 -4.45
CA ILE A 170 -8.42 -6.47 -5.05
C ILE A 170 -9.16 -5.50 -5.95
N ILE A 171 -8.97 -4.21 -5.67
CA ILE A 171 -9.51 -3.12 -6.48
C ILE A 171 -8.36 -2.21 -6.89
N VAL A 172 -8.08 -2.14 -8.19
CA VAL A 172 -7.12 -1.17 -8.74
C VAL A 172 -7.85 -0.26 -9.71
N THR A 173 -7.81 1.04 -9.43
CA THR A 173 -8.39 2.08 -10.28
C THR A 173 -7.31 3.06 -10.70
N HIS A 174 -7.03 3.10 -11.99
CA HIS A 174 -6.14 4.10 -12.57
C HIS A 174 -6.93 5.06 -13.46
N THR A 175 -6.82 6.36 -13.19
CA THR A 175 -7.40 7.43 -14.01
C THR A 175 -6.32 8.40 -14.48
N GLY A 176 -6.51 8.99 -15.65
CA GLY A 176 -5.64 10.05 -16.16
C GLY A 176 -4.95 9.70 -17.48
N ALA A 177 -3.91 10.47 -17.82
CA ALA A 177 -3.30 10.46 -19.16
C ALA A 177 -2.13 9.48 -19.32
N GLY A 178 -1.88 8.62 -18.33
CA GLY A 178 -0.67 7.78 -18.25
C GLY A 178 -0.66 6.55 -19.14
N ALA A 179 0.50 5.91 -19.19
CA ALA A 179 0.60 4.49 -19.49
C ALA A 179 0.49 3.75 -18.15
N HIS A 180 -0.67 3.15 -17.86
CA HIS A 180 -0.87 2.46 -16.59
C HIS A 180 -0.61 0.95 -16.77
N LYS A 181 0.19 0.39 -15.88
CA LYS A 181 0.55 -1.03 -15.88
C LYS A 181 0.16 -1.60 -14.53
N THR A 182 -0.81 -2.49 -14.54
CA THR A 182 -1.18 -3.27 -13.36
C THR A 182 -0.70 -4.68 -13.53
N LYS A 183 -0.04 -5.22 -12.52
CA LYS A 183 0.29 -6.63 -12.39
C LYS A 183 -0.31 -7.16 -11.10
N LEU A 184 -0.94 -8.33 -11.19
CA LEU A 184 -1.38 -9.09 -10.03
C LEU A 184 -0.96 -10.55 -10.18
N LEU A 185 -0.28 -11.06 -9.17
CA LEU A 185 -0.02 -12.48 -8.96
C LEU A 185 -0.72 -12.93 -7.67
N CYS A 186 -1.76 -13.74 -7.78
CA CYS A 186 -2.40 -14.42 -6.64
C CYS A 186 -2.06 -15.91 -6.66
N THR A 187 -1.28 -16.34 -5.67
CA THR A 187 -0.85 -17.72 -5.48
C THR A 187 -1.38 -18.32 -4.20
N GLY A 188 -1.65 -19.63 -4.21
CA GLY A 188 -2.23 -20.33 -3.07
C GLY A 188 -3.74 -20.54 -3.27
N ALA A 189 -4.57 -20.35 -2.24
CA ALA A 189 -6.02 -20.38 -2.40
C ALA A 189 -6.48 -18.98 -2.81
N CYS A 190 -7.17 -18.84 -3.95
CA CYS A 190 -7.74 -17.57 -4.40
C CYS A 190 -9.18 -17.81 -4.90
N GLY A 191 -9.86 -18.84 -4.36
CA GLY A 191 -11.23 -19.17 -4.73
C GLY A 191 -12.18 -18.10 -4.21
N THR A 192 -13.35 -17.92 -4.83
CA THR A 192 -14.39 -16.92 -4.44
C THR A 192 -13.98 -15.46 -4.27
N SER A 193 -12.72 -15.12 -4.52
CA SER A 193 -12.13 -13.79 -4.55
C SER A 193 -12.75 -12.86 -5.60
N ASP A 194 -12.71 -11.55 -5.38
CA ASP A 194 -13.10 -10.51 -6.34
C ASP A 194 -11.86 -9.71 -6.78
N PHE A 195 -11.61 -9.67 -8.09
CA PHE A 195 -10.54 -8.89 -8.67
C PHE A 195 -11.10 -7.87 -9.67
N THR A 196 -11.12 -6.59 -9.28
CA THR A 196 -11.63 -5.49 -10.09
C THR A 196 -10.49 -4.54 -10.51
N PHE A 197 -10.32 -4.39 -11.82
CA PHE A 197 -9.34 -3.50 -12.44
C PHE A 197 -10.03 -2.51 -13.36
N SER A 198 -9.85 -1.22 -13.13
CA SER A 198 -10.36 -0.16 -14.01
C SER A 198 -9.24 0.80 -14.35
N GLN A 199 -8.81 0.85 -15.61
CA GLN A 199 -7.73 1.74 -16.04
C GLN A 199 -8.15 2.61 -17.22
N THR A 200 -7.75 3.87 -17.20
CA THR A 200 -7.87 4.78 -18.35
C THR A 200 -6.52 5.37 -18.70
N GLY A 201 -6.23 5.62 -19.98
CA GLY A 201 -4.93 6.18 -20.36
C GLY A 201 -4.89 6.74 -21.76
N ALA A 202 -4.07 7.78 -21.98
CA ALA A 202 -3.79 8.31 -23.32
C ALA A 202 -2.70 7.51 -24.06
N ASN A 203 -2.07 6.56 -23.37
CA ASN A 203 -0.98 5.70 -23.84
C ASN A 203 -1.31 4.22 -23.58
N SER A 204 -0.43 3.31 -24.03
CA SER A 204 -0.61 1.87 -23.83
C SER A 204 -0.79 1.56 -22.34
N THR A 205 -1.90 0.89 -22.03
CA THR A 205 -2.30 0.52 -20.68
C THR A 205 -2.48 -0.98 -20.64
N ASP A 206 -1.87 -1.63 -19.66
CA ASP A 206 -1.80 -3.09 -19.55
C ASP A 206 -2.32 -3.57 -18.19
N VAL A 207 -3.06 -4.67 -18.18
CA VAL A 207 -3.34 -5.49 -16.99
C VAL A 207 -2.73 -6.87 -17.24
N ASP A 208 -1.80 -7.28 -16.40
CA ASP A 208 -1.25 -8.64 -16.37
C ASP A 208 -1.73 -9.34 -15.09
N LEU A 209 -2.40 -10.47 -15.24
CA LEU A 209 -3.07 -11.15 -14.14
C LEU A 209 -2.76 -12.64 -14.15
N VAL A 210 -2.23 -13.13 -13.03
CA VAL A 210 -2.00 -14.55 -12.78
C VAL A 210 -2.65 -14.94 -11.46
N VAL A 211 -3.80 -15.60 -11.52
CA VAL A 211 -4.50 -16.14 -10.34
C VAL A 211 -4.50 -17.66 -10.41
N THR A 212 -4.05 -18.32 -9.35
CA THR A 212 -4.06 -19.79 -9.24
C THR A 212 -5.12 -20.25 -8.24
N ASN A 213 -5.69 -21.44 -8.46
CA ASN A 213 -6.77 -22.02 -7.64
C ASN A 213 -8.00 -21.10 -7.45
N ALA A 214 -8.36 -20.35 -8.50
CA ALA A 214 -9.41 -19.33 -8.52
C ALA A 214 -10.84 -19.88 -8.72
N ALA A 215 -11.21 -20.96 -8.02
CA ALA A 215 -12.52 -21.55 -8.23
C ALA A 215 -13.64 -20.64 -7.69
N GLY A 216 -14.50 -20.14 -8.59
CA GLY A 216 -15.64 -19.29 -8.22
C GLY A 216 -15.30 -17.82 -8.00
N SER A 217 -14.07 -17.40 -8.30
CA SER A 217 -13.64 -16.00 -8.25
C SER A 217 -14.30 -15.19 -9.37
N ASP A 218 -14.49 -13.90 -9.12
CA ASP A 218 -14.95 -12.92 -10.09
C ASP A 218 -13.80 -12.03 -10.54
N VAL A 219 -13.79 -11.68 -11.83
CA VAL A 219 -12.72 -10.85 -12.41
C VAL A 219 -13.33 -9.86 -13.38
N ASP A 220 -13.29 -8.59 -12.99
CA ASP A 220 -13.74 -7.47 -13.80
C ASP A 220 -12.55 -6.64 -14.26
N ILE A 221 -12.35 -6.53 -15.58
CA ILE A 221 -11.31 -5.69 -16.17
C ILE A 221 -11.95 -4.70 -17.13
N THR A 222 -11.81 -3.41 -16.83
CA THR A 222 -12.24 -2.30 -17.67
C THR A 222 -11.02 -1.48 -18.08
N ILE A 223 -10.77 -1.38 -19.38
CA ILE A 223 -9.75 -0.49 -19.95
C ILE A 223 -10.46 0.44 -20.94
N THR A 224 -10.33 1.75 -20.75
CA THR A 224 -10.93 2.76 -21.64
C THR A 224 -9.93 3.83 -22.04
N ASP A 225 -10.07 4.37 -23.24
CA ASP A 225 -9.26 5.50 -23.75
C ASP A 225 -9.85 6.86 -23.34
#